data_AF-A0A818A935-F1
#
_entry.id   AF-A0A818A935-F1
#
_cell.length_a   1.000
_cell.length_b   1.000
_cell.length_c   1.000
_cell.angle_alpha   90.00
_cell.angle_beta   90.00
_cell.angle_gamma   90.00
#
_symmetry.space_group_name_H-M   'P 1'
#
loop_
_entity.id
_entity.type
_entity.pdbx_description
1 polymer ?
#
loop_
_entity_poly.entity_id
_entity_poly.type
_entity_poly.pdbx_seq_one_letter_code
_entity_poly.pdbx_strand_id
1 'polypeptide(L)'
;MGLHCLNITSYFQYIVHLWQINKIIAMLIMIICLFGIPKFIVFLRKIFNIINNINHNEQISFKKSKKKNYWKGIQKNLLAYRYCTLITIILFIFGIYTIINNNLTRRVSKRVFSILSKKMKIIIKYLSITIPTPVSLLILLFLNIIIQLISNLNFQVCNIYLNDISKLNETEIYCLFYPQTINDIEYLISKAESQGRTISVRGQAHTMGGQTLPLRKSHQTNYVCDLKYMNHVEYDKYTKDVFVEAGATWTHVNHKLNLYGRSPVVMQSYCTFSVVGTISVNAHGITSDDAMVESVISIEYIDMHGRKGEYSRERDSELFSLLIGGYGLFGIITRLKLKTVSNVKTSLEYIRLQ
;
A
#
# COMPACT_ATOMS: atom_id res chain seq x y z
N MET A 1 54.22 34.93 5.90
CA MET A 1 52.96 34.29 6.35
C MET A 1 53.30 32.91 6.90
N GLY A 2 53.34 32.77 8.23
CA GLY A 2 53.77 31.54 8.89
C GLY A 2 52.64 30.51 8.95
N LEU A 3 52.88 29.31 8.40
CA LEU A 3 52.05 28.13 8.63
C LEU A 3 52.32 27.58 10.03
N HIS A 4 51.33 27.67 10.92
CA HIS A 4 51.34 26.93 12.18
C HIS A 4 51.13 25.44 11.89
N CYS A 5 52.18 24.64 12.05
CA CYS A 5 52.07 23.19 12.19
C CYS A 5 51.24 22.86 13.44
N LEU A 6 49.99 22.44 13.25
CA LEU A 6 49.19 21.81 14.31
C LEU A 6 49.81 20.45 14.62
N ASN A 7 50.25 20.30 15.88
CA ASN A 7 50.98 19.15 16.39
C ASN A 7 50.11 17.88 16.26
N ILE A 8 50.52 16.91 15.42
CA ILE A 8 49.79 15.67 15.10
C ILE A 8 49.36 14.88 16.35
N THR A 9 50.08 15.03 17.46
CA THR A 9 49.79 14.39 18.75
C THR A 9 48.47 14.83 19.39
N SER A 10 48.04 16.08 19.23
CA SER A 10 46.76 16.58 19.78
C SER A 10 45.55 16.13 18.95
N TYR A 11 45.72 15.96 17.64
CA TYR A 11 44.70 15.38 16.75
C TYR A 11 44.51 13.87 17.03
N PHE A 12 45.59 13.16 17.33
CA PHE A 12 45.54 11.75 17.72
C PHE A 12 44.83 11.54 19.06
N GLN A 13 45.13 12.35 20.08
CA GLN A 13 44.43 12.30 21.37
C GLN A 13 42.93 12.62 21.23
N TYR A 14 42.59 13.53 20.34
CA TYR A 14 41.20 13.89 20.02
C TYR A 14 40.42 12.72 19.39
N ILE A 15 41.03 12.00 18.44
CA ILE A 15 40.43 10.82 17.81
C ILE A 15 40.29 9.67 18.82
N VAL A 16 41.27 9.45 19.70
CA VAL A 16 41.22 8.42 20.75
C VAL A 16 40.08 8.68 21.74
N HIS A 17 39.83 9.94 22.11
CA HIS A 17 38.72 10.30 23.00
C HIS A 17 37.34 10.17 22.33
N LEU A 18 37.20 10.57 21.06
CA LEU A 18 35.98 10.34 20.28
C LEU A 18 35.66 8.85 20.13
N TRP A 19 36.70 8.03 19.96
CA TRP A 19 36.57 6.57 19.88
C TRP A 19 36.11 5.95 21.21
N GLN A 20 36.60 6.44 22.35
CA GLN A 20 36.14 6.00 23.67
C GLN A 20 34.67 6.37 23.92
N ILE A 21 34.24 7.58 23.54
CA ILE A 21 32.84 8.03 23.68
C ILE A 21 31.91 7.19 22.79
N ASN A 22 32.29 6.94 21.54
CA ASN A 22 31.50 6.10 20.63
C ASN A 22 31.42 4.64 21.10
N LYS A 23 32.46 4.11 21.74
CA LYS A 23 32.41 2.80 22.40
C LYS A 23 31.43 2.76 23.56
N ILE A 24 31.40 3.80 24.39
CA ILE A 24 30.47 3.90 25.53
C ILE A 24 29.03 3.98 25.02
N ILE A 25 28.77 4.77 23.97
CA ILE A 25 27.44 4.89 23.34
C ILE A 25 27.01 3.57 22.70
N ALA A 26 27.91 2.90 21.97
CA ALA A 26 27.64 1.59 21.38
C ALA A 26 27.38 0.53 22.46
N MET A 27 28.12 0.54 23.57
CA MET A 27 27.87 -0.31 24.74
C MET A 27 26.50 -0.03 25.35
N LEU A 28 26.13 1.24 25.55
CA LEU A 28 24.84 1.62 26.12
C LEU A 28 23.68 1.16 25.21
N ILE A 29 23.80 1.35 23.90
CA ILE A 29 22.83 0.86 22.91
C ILE A 29 22.73 -0.67 22.97
N MET A 30 23.87 -1.38 23.05
CA MET A 30 23.89 -2.84 23.13
C MET A 30 23.24 -3.36 24.41
N ILE A 31 23.49 -2.72 25.56
CA ILE A 31 22.90 -3.09 26.86
C ILE A 31 21.39 -2.80 26.86
N ILE A 32 20.93 -1.71 26.24
CA ILE A 32 19.50 -1.41 26.06
C ILE A 32 18.83 -2.48 25.18
N CYS A 33 19.50 -2.92 24.11
CA CYS A 33 19.03 -4.00 23.24
C CYS A 33 19.02 -5.38 23.92
N LEU A 34 19.95 -5.65 24.85
CA LEU A 34 20.07 -6.93 25.54
C LEU A 34 19.09 -7.11 26.71
N PHE A 35 18.81 -6.05 27.48
CA PHE A 35 18.05 -6.17 28.73
C PHE A 35 16.63 -5.59 28.64
N GLY A 36 16.34 -4.79 27.62
CA GLY A 36 15.11 -4.02 27.53
C GLY A 36 15.10 -2.84 28.51
N ILE A 37 14.35 -1.79 28.14
CA ILE A 37 14.32 -0.49 28.82
C ILE A 37 14.11 -0.60 30.35
N PRO A 38 13.22 -1.46 30.89
CA PRO A 38 12.98 -1.52 32.35
C PRO A 38 14.18 -2.07 33.14
N LYS A 39 14.84 -3.12 32.64
CA LYS A 39 15.99 -3.75 33.33
C LYS A 39 17.25 -2.88 33.19
N PHE A 40 17.37 -2.12 32.10
CA PHE A 40 18.44 -1.14 31.91
C PHE A 40 18.39 0.00 32.92
N ILE A 41 17.20 0.49 33.28
CA ILE A 41 17.03 1.52 34.30
C ILE A 41 17.47 1.02 35.69
N VAL A 42 17.17 -0.24 36.03
CA VAL A 42 17.63 -0.87 37.29
C VAL A 42 19.15 -1.02 37.32
N PHE A 43 19.76 -1.40 36.20
CA PHE A 43 21.21 -1.50 36.06
C PHE A 43 21.92 -0.15 36.23
N LEU A 44 21.37 0.93 35.63
CA LEU A 44 21.90 2.28 35.78
C LEU A 44 21.82 2.78 37.23
N ARG A 45 20.72 2.51 37.95
CA ARG A 45 20.63 2.82 39.39
C ARG A 45 21.72 2.12 40.22
N LYS A 46 22.06 0.88 39.87
CA LYS A 46 23.09 0.09 40.56
C LYS A 46 24.49 0.65 40.32
N ILE A 47 24.80 1.04 39.08
CA ILE A 47 26.07 1.70 38.73
C ILE A 47 26.18 3.07 39.41
N PHE A 48 25.10 3.85 39.45
CA PHE A 48 25.12 5.18 40.07
C PHE A 48 25.42 5.10 41.59
N ASN A 49 24.88 4.09 42.28
CA ASN A 49 25.19 3.85 43.69
C ASN A 49 26.66 3.41 43.91
N ILE A 50 27.24 2.64 42.97
CA ILE A 50 28.65 2.22 43.04
C ILE A 50 29.58 3.43 42.83
N ILE A 51 29.26 4.31 41.87
CA ILE A 51 30.06 5.51 41.58
C ILE A 51 30.03 6.51 42.76
N ASN A 52 28.88 6.69 43.40
CA ASN A 52 28.78 7.56 44.59
C ASN A 52 29.59 7.04 45.78
N ASN A 53 29.74 5.72 45.93
CA ASN A 53 30.60 5.13 46.96
C ASN A 53 32.10 5.27 46.67
N ILE A 54 32.50 5.38 45.40
CA ILE A 54 33.91 5.58 44.99
C ILE A 54 34.35 7.03 45.21
N ASN A 55 33.49 8.00 44.91
CA ASN A 55 33.79 9.44 45.07
C ASN A 55 34.02 9.88 46.51
N HIS A 56 33.56 9.12 47.51
CA HIS A 56 33.84 9.43 48.92
C HIS A 56 35.26 9.05 49.37
N ASN A 57 35.95 8.15 48.64
CA ASN A 57 37.26 7.62 49.04
C ASN A 57 38.46 8.30 48.37
N GLU A 58 38.27 9.10 47.31
CA GLU A 58 39.38 9.70 46.54
C GLU A 58 39.78 11.14 46.99
N GLN A 59 39.18 11.71 48.04
CA GLN A 59 39.54 13.06 48.52
C GLN A 59 40.88 13.15 49.27
N ILE A 60 41.64 12.06 49.43
CA ILE A 60 42.96 12.09 50.07
C ILE A 60 44.05 11.77 49.05
N SER A 61 44.64 12.84 48.50
CA SER A 61 46.08 13.03 48.26
C SER A 61 46.52 13.57 46.89
N PHE A 62 47.41 14.57 46.99
CA PHE A 62 48.46 15.01 46.08
C PHE A 62 48.35 16.30 45.22
N LYS A 63 49.44 17.07 45.39
CA LYS A 63 49.72 18.47 45.06
C LYS A 63 50.06 18.76 43.58
N LYS A 64 49.70 19.98 43.18
CA LYS A 64 50.31 20.91 42.19
C LYS A 64 51.52 20.42 41.35
N SER A 65 51.41 20.51 40.02
CA SER A 65 52.40 21.24 39.19
C SER A 65 51.88 21.68 37.81
N LYS A 66 52.54 22.74 37.28
CA LYS A 66 52.29 23.62 36.12
C LYS A 66 51.71 22.98 34.82
N LYS A 67 50.54 23.46 34.36
CA LYS A 67 50.08 23.42 32.93
C LYS A 67 49.05 24.52 32.66
N LYS A 68 49.47 25.77 32.45
CA LYS A 68 48.55 26.94 32.35
C LYS A 68 48.09 27.34 30.93
N ASN A 69 48.49 26.65 29.86
CA ASN A 69 48.08 27.00 28.47
C ASN A 69 47.26 25.93 27.72
N TYR A 70 47.00 24.76 28.31
CA TYR A 70 46.21 23.69 27.67
C TYR A 70 44.69 23.88 27.85
N TRP A 71 44.29 24.47 28.98
CA TRP A 71 42.90 24.54 29.41
C TRP A 71 42.01 25.51 28.64
N LYS A 72 42.56 26.62 28.12
CA LYS A 72 41.79 27.60 27.33
C LYS A 72 41.35 27.05 25.96
N GLY A 73 42.16 26.18 25.35
CA GLY A 73 41.80 25.50 24.08
C GLY A 73 40.74 24.41 24.28
N ILE A 74 40.83 23.65 25.37
CA ILE A 74 39.83 22.65 25.76
C ILE A 74 38.46 23.29 26.03
N GLN A 75 38.43 24.46 26.67
CA GLN A 75 37.17 25.14 27.02
C GLN A 75 36.39 25.61 25.79
N LYS A 76 37.09 26.08 24.74
CA LYS A 76 36.48 26.49 23.46
C LYS A 76 35.97 25.30 22.65
N ASN A 77 36.68 24.18 22.70
CA ASN A 77 36.30 22.92 22.07
C ASN A 77 35.13 22.22 22.81
N LEU A 78 35.09 22.26 24.14
CA LEU A 78 33.99 21.71 24.97
C LEU A 78 32.62 22.35 24.69
N LEU A 79 32.57 23.63 24.32
CA LEU A 79 31.32 24.28 23.93
C LEU A 79 30.74 23.73 22.62
N ALA A 80 31.58 23.29 21.67
CA ALA A 80 31.14 22.64 20.44
C ALA A 80 30.66 21.19 20.66
N TYR A 81 31.26 20.46 21.61
CA TYR A 81 30.85 19.08 21.92
C TYR A 81 29.49 18.98 22.61
N ARG A 82 29.12 19.95 23.46
CA ARG A 82 27.81 19.95 24.13
C ARG A 82 26.66 19.81 23.13
N TYR A 83 26.73 20.53 22.01
CA TYR A 83 25.70 20.46 20.98
C TYR A 83 25.68 19.13 20.22
N CYS A 84 26.84 18.55 19.89
CA CYS A 84 26.90 17.24 19.21
C CYS A 84 26.35 16.10 20.09
N THR A 85 26.74 16.05 21.37
CA THR A 85 26.21 15.06 22.32
C THR A 85 24.71 15.24 22.55
N LEU A 86 24.25 16.49 22.63
CA LEU A 86 22.82 16.80 22.81
C LEU A 86 22.01 16.37 21.57
N ILE A 87 22.51 16.64 20.36
CA ILE A 87 21.89 16.23 19.09
C ILE A 87 21.80 14.70 19.00
N THR A 88 22.85 13.97 19.37
CA THR A 88 22.80 12.49 19.36
C THR A 88 21.82 11.91 20.38
N ILE A 89 21.71 12.53 21.56
CA ILE A 89 20.73 12.12 22.58
C ILE A 89 19.30 12.44 22.10
N ILE A 90 19.08 13.59 21.47
CA ILE A 90 17.78 13.99 20.90
C ILE A 90 17.35 13.03 19.80
N LEU A 91 18.24 12.70 18.85
CA LEU A 91 17.96 11.75 17.77
C LEU A 91 17.67 10.33 18.31
N PHE A 92 18.37 9.92 19.38
CA PHE A 92 18.14 8.63 20.06
C PHE A 92 16.76 8.59 20.75
N ILE A 93 16.39 9.65 21.47
CA ILE A 93 15.07 9.77 22.11
C ILE A 93 13.96 9.78 21.05
N PHE A 94 14.17 10.49 19.93
CA PHE A 94 13.21 10.54 18.82
C PHE A 94 13.05 9.18 18.12
N GLY A 95 14.13 8.42 17.98
CA GLY A 95 14.11 7.03 17.49
C GLY A 95 13.35 6.09 18.43
N ILE A 96 13.51 6.21 19.74
CA ILE A 96 12.73 5.43 20.72
C ILE A 96 11.26 5.83 20.69
N TYR A 97 10.95 7.13 20.63
CA TYR A 97 9.58 7.65 20.57
C TYR A 97 8.81 7.12 19.35
N THR A 98 9.44 7.12 18.17
CA THR A 98 8.85 6.61 16.92
C THR A 98 8.63 5.09 16.94
N ILE A 99 9.51 4.32 17.60
CA ILE A 99 9.34 2.86 17.79
C ILE A 99 8.19 2.54 18.76
N ILE A 100 7.99 3.37 19.79
CA ILE A 100 6.92 3.18 20.79
C ILE A 100 5.55 3.55 20.21
N ASN A 101 5.46 4.68 19.48
CA ASN A 101 4.17 5.22 19.01
C ASN A 101 3.64 4.60 17.71
N ASN A 102 4.48 3.92 16.92
CA ASN A 102 4.04 3.32 15.66
C ASN A 102 3.88 1.79 15.76
N ASN A 103 2.63 1.34 15.69
CA ASN A 103 2.23 -0.06 15.85
C ASN A 103 2.82 -0.99 14.77
N LEU A 104 3.11 -0.48 13.57
CA LEU A 104 3.73 -1.25 12.47
C LEU A 104 5.20 -1.53 12.79
N THR A 105 5.94 -0.52 13.24
CA THR A 105 7.35 -0.62 13.66
C THR A 105 7.52 -1.58 14.83
N ARG A 106 6.55 -1.62 15.75
CA ARG A 106 6.52 -2.52 16.91
C ARG A 106 6.26 -3.99 16.53
N ARG A 107 5.48 -4.25 15.46
CA ARG A 107 5.25 -5.62 14.94
C ARG A 107 6.44 -6.11 14.11
N VAL A 108 7.01 -5.24 13.29
CA VAL A 108 8.23 -5.54 12.51
C VAL A 108 9.42 -5.76 13.44
N SER A 109 9.62 -4.91 14.45
CA SER A 109 10.72 -5.07 15.42
C SER A 109 10.63 -6.38 16.19
N LYS A 110 9.44 -6.84 16.60
CA LYS A 110 9.28 -8.15 17.26
C LYS A 110 9.63 -9.33 16.35
N ARG A 111 9.26 -9.29 15.06
CA ARG A 111 9.62 -10.35 14.09
C ARG A 111 11.11 -10.33 13.75
N VAL A 112 11.68 -9.15 13.54
CA VAL A 112 13.11 -8.95 13.31
C VAL A 112 13.92 -9.40 14.54
N PHE A 113 13.49 -9.05 15.76
CA PHE A 113 14.12 -9.46 17.01
C PHE A 113 14.06 -10.98 17.25
N SER A 114 12.95 -11.62 16.91
CA SER A 114 12.82 -13.10 16.91
C SER A 114 13.86 -13.77 16.00
N ILE A 115 14.04 -13.25 14.78
CA ILE A 115 15.01 -13.75 13.80
C ILE A 115 16.46 -13.46 14.23
N LEU A 116 16.74 -12.26 14.75
CA LEU A 116 18.06 -11.86 15.25
C LEU A 116 18.48 -12.62 16.51
N SER A 117 17.54 -12.94 17.41
CA SER A 117 17.84 -13.66 18.66
C SER A 117 18.40 -15.06 18.42
N LYS A 118 17.94 -15.76 17.37
CA LYS A 118 18.45 -17.10 17.00
C LYS A 118 19.85 -17.06 16.38
N LYS A 119 20.21 -15.97 15.68
CA LYS A 119 21.54 -15.80 15.07
C LYS A 119 22.52 -14.98 15.93
N MET A 120 22.07 -14.47 17.08
CA MET A 120 22.82 -13.55 17.93
C MET A 120 24.15 -14.12 18.45
N LYS A 121 24.22 -15.43 18.78
CA LYS A 121 25.47 -16.06 19.23
C LYS A 121 26.56 -16.07 18.14
N ILE A 122 26.15 -16.25 16.89
CA ILE A 122 27.07 -16.23 15.73
C ILE A 122 27.51 -14.79 15.48
N ILE A 123 26.56 -13.84 15.49
CA ILE A 123 26.83 -12.40 15.31
C ILE A 123 27.78 -11.86 16.39
N ILE A 124 27.60 -12.24 17.66
CA ILE A 124 28.50 -11.86 18.78
C ILE A 124 29.93 -12.39 18.56
N LYS A 125 30.09 -13.61 18.05
CA LYS A 125 31.41 -14.22 17.74
C LYS A 125 32.15 -13.47 16.62
N TYR A 126 31.43 -12.96 15.62
CA TYR A 126 32.03 -12.16 14.54
C TYR A 126 32.24 -10.69 14.93
N LEU A 127 31.41 -10.14 15.82
CA LEU A 127 31.58 -8.78 16.38
C LEU A 127 32.72 -8.68 17.40
N SER A 128 33.14 -9.79 18.02
CA SER A 128 34.31 -9.84 18.89
C SER A 128 35.65 -9.83 18.13
N ILE A 129 35.62 -9.93 16.80
CA ILE A 129 36.82 -9.82 15.97
C ILE A 129 37.17 -8.34 15.89
N THR A 130 38.35 -7.97 16.39
CA THR A 130 38.91 -6.62 16.25
C THR A 130 39.19 -6.36 14.78
N ILE A 131 38.23 -5.77 14.08
CA ILE A 131 38.41 -5.26 12.73
C ILE A 131 39.38 -4.07 12.82
N PRO A 132 40.49 -4.06 12.06
CA PRO A 132 41.39 -2.91 12.03
C PRO A 132 40.62 -1.63 11.69
N THR A 133 40.89 -0.55 12.42
CA THR A 133 40.25 0.77 12.24
C THR A 133 40.06 1.20 10.77
N PRO A 134 41.00 1.01 9.82
CA PRO A 134 40.77 1.36 8.41
C PRO A 134 39.63 0.56 7.75
N VAL A 135 39.45 -0.71 8.11
CA VAL A 135 38.38 -1.57 7.55
C VAL A 135 37.02 -1.16 8.11
N SER A 136 36.95 -0.77 9.38
CA SER A 136 35.70 -0.26 9.98
C SER A 136 35.24 1.06 9.34
N LEU A 137 36.17 1.93 8.94
CA LEU A 137 35.89 3.17 8.22
C LEU A 137 35.38 2.89 6.81
N LEU A 138 35.98 1.93 6.10
CA LEU A 138 35.54 1.50 4.77
C LEU A 138 34.12 0.90 4.81
N ILE A 139 33.81 0.09 5.82
CA ILE A 139 32.47 -0.48 6.01
C ILE A 139 31.44 0.63 6.28
N LEU A 140 31.78 1.61 7.12
CA LEU A 140 30.89 2.76 7.38
C LEU A 140 30.71 3.64 6.13
N LEU A 141 31.77 3.86 5.36
CA LEU A 141 31.68 4.57 4.08
C LEU A 141 30.79 3.83 3.10
N PHE A 142 30.96 2.51 2.99
CA PHE A 142 30.15 1.64 2.14
C PHE A 142 28.68 1.63 2.58
N LEU A 143 28.42 1.55 3.89
CA LEU A 143 27.09 1.65 4.49
C LEU A 143 26.44 3.02 4.25
N ASN A 144 27.22 4.10 4.26
CA ASN A 144 26.69 5.43 3.97
C ASN A 144 26.39 5.59 2.48
N ILE A 145 27.27 5.09 1.60
CA ILE A 145 27.07 5.09 0.14
C ILE A 145 25.84 4.25 -0.23
N ILE A 146 25.65 3.07 0.36
CA ILE A 146 24.49 2.21 0.08
C ILE A 146 23.19 2.84 0.61
N ILE A 147 23.21 3.52 1.76
CA ILE A 147 22.05 4.29 2.25
C ILE A 147 21.74 5.45 1.28
N GLN A 148 22.76 6.18 0.82
CA GLN A 148 22.61 7.27 -0.14
C GLN A 148 22.06 6.76 -1.49
N LEU A 149 22.52 5.59 -1.94
CA LEU A 149 22.02 4.91 -3.15
C LEU A 149 20.56 4.47 -2.98
N ILE A 150 20.20 3.86 -1.84
CA ILE A 150 18.81 3.48 -1.57
C ILE A 150 17.90 4.70 -1.42
N SER A 151 18.35 5.78 -0.77
CA SER A 151 17.56 7.00 -0.65
C SER A 151 17.39 7.73 -1.98
N ASN A 152 18.34 7.57 -2.90
CA ASN A 152 18.25 8.10 -4.26
C ASN A 152 17.42 7.19 -5.19
N LEU A 153 17.02 5.99 -4.76
CA LEU A 153 15.92 5.25 -5.39
C LEU A 153 14.62 5.98 -5.04
N ASN A 154 14.37 7.09 -5.72
CA ASN A 154 13.05 7.68 -5.81
C ASN A 154 12.15 6.65 -6.49
N PHE A 155 11.47 5.82 -5.70
CA PHE A 155 10.26 5.17 -6.16
C PHE A 155 9.25 6.27 -6.42
N GLN A 156 9.27 6.78 -7.65
CA GLN A 156 8.26 7.69 -8.14
C GLN A 156 6.96 6.89 -8.13
N VAL A 157 6.13 7.10 -7.11
CA VAL A 157 4.77 6.61 -7.12
C VAL A 157 4.08 7.41 -8.21
N CYS A 158 3.95 6.83 -9.40
CA CYS A 158 3.13 7.43 -10.45
C CYS A 158 1.69 7.45 -9.94
N ASN A 159 1.19 8.63 -9.61
CA ASN A 159 -0.23 8.82 -9.34
C ASN A 159 -0.99 8.54 -10.64
N ILE A 160 -1.90 7.58 -10.60
CA ILE A 160 -2.73 7.22 -11.74
C ILE A 160 -4.05 7.97 -11.58
N TYR A 161 -4.42 8.77 -12.57
CA TYR A 161 -5.71 9.46 -12.59
C TYR A 161 -6.64 8.78 -13.58
N LEU A 162 -7.89 8.61 -13.16
CA LEU A 162 -8.97 8.11 -14.01
C LEU A 162 -10.13 9.08 -14.00
N ASN A 163 -10.90 9.03 -15.08
CA ASN A 163 -12.10 9.82 -15.24
C ASN A 163 -13.21 8.96 -15.86
N ASP A 164 -14.41 9.51 -15.85
CA ASP A 164 -15.58 8.96 -16.53
C ASP A 164 -15.86 9.73 -17.84
N ILE A 165 -16.93 9.39 -18.56
CA ILE A 165 -17.19 10.00 -19.88
C ILE A 165 -17.46 11.50 -19.81
N SER A 166 -17.94 12.01 -18.67
CA SER A 166 -18.19 13.45 -18.50
C SER A 166 -16.88 14.25 -18.45
N LYS A 167 -15.77 13.60 -18.07
CA LYS A 167 -14.48 14.23 -17.76
C LYS A 167 -14.51 15.19 -16.56
N LEU A 168 -15.60 15.25 -15.79
CA LEU A 168 -15.75 16.16 -14.65
C LEU A 168 -15.32 15.54 -13.31
N ASN A 169 -15.02 14.23 -13.28
CA ASN A 169 -14.80 13.46 -12.05
C ASN A 169 -13.40 12.88 -11.94
N GLU A 170 -12.35 13.61 -12.38
CA GLU A 170 -10.97 13.11 -12.31
C GLU A 170 -10.61 12.66 -10.88
N THR A 171 -10.18 11.41 -10.75
CA THR A 171 -9.97 10.75 -9.46
C THR A 171 -8.66 9.99 -9.48
N GLU A 172 -7.84 10.23 -8.45
CA GLU A 172 -6.62 9.48 -8.21
C GLU A 172 -6.95 8.06 -7.72
N ILE A 173 -6.31 7.07 -8.33
CA ILE A 173 -6.50 5.66 -8.02
C ILE A 173 -5.17 5.01 -7.66
N TYR A 174 -5.23 3.89 -6.94
CA TYR A 174 -4.01 3.17 -6.58
C TYR A 174 -3.51 2.33 -7.74
N CYS A 175 -4.42 1.59 -8.39
CA CYS A 175 -4.10 0.71 -9.51
C CYS A 175 -5.36 0.38 -10.30
N LEU A 176 -5.19 0.25 -11.61
CA LEU A 176 -6.22 -0.16 -12.55
C LEU A 176 -5.94 -1.60 -12.98
N PHE A 177 -6.94 -2.47 -12.80
CA PHE A 177 -6.87 -3.88 -13.14
C PHE A 177 -7.75 -4.15 -14.37
N TYR A 178 -7.23 -5.02 -15.23
CA TYR A 178 -7.87 -5.48 -16.47
C TYR A 178 -8.02 -7.00 -16.44
N PRO A 179 -8.93 -7.54 -15.62
CA PRO A 179 -9.15 -8.99 -15.56
C PRO A 179 -9.60 -9.53 -16.92
N GLN A 180 -9.21 -10.76 -17.21
CA GLN A 180 -9.69 -11.54 -18.36
C GLN A 180 -10.38 -12.83 -17.91
N THR A 181 -10.11 -13.26 -16.69
CA THR A 181 -10.65 -14.48 -16.10
C THR A 181 -11.26 -14.22 -14.73
N ILE A 182 -12.11 -15.13 -14.28
CA ILE A 182 -12.67 -15.10 -12.92
C ILE A 182 -11.56 -15.16 -11.86
N ASN A 183 -10.48 -15.91 -12.12
CA ASN A 183 -9.33 -16.00 -11.21
C ASN A 183 -8.62 -14.66 -11.02
N ASP A 184 -8.60 -13.80 -12.05
CA ASP A 184 -8.04 -12.45 -11.93
C ASP A 184 -8.87 -11.58 -10.98
N ILE A 185 -10.19 -11.76 -10.99
CA ILE A 185 -11.11 -11.07 -10.09
C ILE A 185 -10.94 -11.57 -8.65
N GLU A 186 -10.84 -12.89 -8.45
CA GLU A 186 -10.55 -13.48 -7.13
C GLU A 186 -9.22 -12.96 -6.56
N TYR A 187 -8.17 -12.91 -7.40
CA TYR A 187 -6.88 -12.32 -7.02
C TYR A 187 -7.03 -10.85 -6.64
N LEU A 188 -7.79 -10.07 -7.41
CA LEU A 188 -8.04 -8.67 -7.12
C LEU A 188 -8.74 -8.47 -5.77
N ILE A 189 -9.78 -9.26 -5.49
CA ILE A 189 -10.53 -9.22 -4.22
C ILE A 189 -9.61 -9.54 -3.05
N SER A 190 -8.86 -10.65 -3.13
CA SER A 190 -7.91 -11.05 -2.08
C SER A 190 -6.84 -9.97 -1.85
N LYS A 191 -6.32 -9.38 -2.92
CA LYS A 191 -5.33 -8.31 -2.85
C LYS A 191 -5.90 -7.06 -2.20
N ALA A 192 -7.11 -6.65 -2.57
CA ALA A 192 -7.79 -5.48 -2.02
C ALA A 192 -8.04 -5.65 -0.52
N GLU A 193 -8.54 -6.82 -0.11
CA GLU A 193 -8.77 -7.17 1.29
C GLU A 193 -7.46 -7.14 2.10
N SER A 194 -6.39 -7.75 1.58
CA SER A 194 -5.07 -7.77 2.25
C SER A 194 -4.46 -6.38 2.47
N GLN A 195 -4.85 -5.40 1.66
CA GLN A 195 -4.36 -4.02 1.72
C GLN A 195 -5.37 -3.04 2.33
N GLY A 196 -6.55 -3.53 2.75
CA GLY A 196 -7.64 -2.67 3.24
C GLY A 196 -8.07 -1.63 2.21
N ARG A 197 -8.14 -1.99 0.93
CA ARG A 197 -8.58 -1.12 -0.17
C ARG A 197 -9.93 -1.58 -0.69
N THR A 198 -10.74 -0.65 -1.18
CA THR A 198 -11.98 -0.97 -1.89
C THR A 198 -11.72 -1.17 -3.38
N ILE A 199 -12.70 -1.76 -4.07
CA ILE A 199 -12.69 -1.95 -5.52
C ILE A 199 -13.87 -1.17 -6.09
N SER A 200 -13.61 -0.29 -7.05
CA SER A 200 -14.63 0.26 -7.93
C SER A 200 -14.66 -0.51 -9.24
N VAL A 201 -15.84 -0.86 -9.72
CA VAL A 201 -16.01 -1.65 -10.94
C VAL A 201 -16.39 -0.72 -12.09
N ARG A 202 -15.79 -0.93 -13.26
CA ARG A 202 -16.16 -0.22 -14.49
C ARG A 202 -16.24 -1.19 -15.67
N GLY A 203 -17.25 -1.00 -16.49
CA GLY A 203 -17.27 -1.52 -17.86
C GLY A 203 -16.69 -0.45 -18.79
N GLN A 204 -17.52 0.09 -19.67
CA GLN A 204 -17.12 1.11 -20.66
C GLN A 204 -16.99 2.54 -20.12
N ALA A 205 -17.14 2.74 -18.79
CA ALA A 205 -17.01 4.02 -18.10
C ALA A 205 -17.87 5.18 -18.65
N HIS A 206 -19.05 4.84 -19.16
CA HIS A 206 -20.05 5.80 -19.65
C HIS A 206 -20.83 6.53 -18.55
N THR A 207 -20.45 6.36 -17.29
CA THR A 207 -21.06 7.08 -16.17
C THR A 207 -20.68 8.56 -16.20
N MET A 208 -21.53 9.44 -15.65
CA MET A 208 -21.32 10.89 -15.68
C MET A 208 -21.22 11.53 -14.28
N GLY A 209 -21.25 10.75 -13.21
CA GLY A 209 -21.23 11.23 -11.82
C GLY A 209 -20.23 10.48 -10.94
N GLY A 210 -19.19 9.88 -11.51
CA GLY A 210 -18.16 9.17 -10.75
C GLY A 210 -18.59 7.84 -10.14
N GLN A 211 -19.73 7.26 -10.55
CA GLN A 211 -20.25 6.01 -9.98
C GLN A 211 -19.29 4.82 -10.14
N THR A 212 -18.45 4.85 -11.20
CA THR A 212 -17.43 3.82 -11.47
C THR A 212 -16.05 4.17 -10.93
N LEU A 213 -15.93 5.30 -10.22
CA LEU A 213 -14.69 5.78 -9.63
C LEU A 213 -14.74 5.58 -8.11
N PRO A 214 -13.58 5.36 -7.47
CA PRO A 214 -13.56 5.22 -6.03
C PRO A 214 -13.91 6.54 -5.35
N LEU A 215 -14.54 6.43 -4.17
CA LEU A 215 -14.84 7.59 -3.36
C LEU A 215 -13.56 8.35 -3.02
N ARG A 216 -13.62 9.68 -3.14
CA ARG A 216 -12.61 10.62 -2.65
C ARG A 216 -12.62 10.67 -1.12
N LYS A 217 -12.31 9.56 -0.44
CA LYS A 217 -11.99 9.62 0.99
C LYS A 217 -10.54 10.06 1.13
N SER A 218 -10.33 11.12 1.89
CA SER A 218 -9.00 11.68 2.12
C SER A 218 -8.11 10.60 2.72
N HIS A 219 -6.89 10.48 2.18
CA HIS A 219 -5.76 9.66 2.65
C HIS A 219 -5.62 8.23 2.11
N GLN A 220 -6.52 7.69 1.28
CA GLN A 220 -6.31 6.36 0.68
C GLN A 220 -6.91 6.21 -0.73
N THR A 221 -6.06 5.95 -1.71
CA THR A 221 -6.48 5.60 -3.09
C THR A 221 -6.93 4.13 -3.17
N ASN A 222 -7.85 3.81 -4.07
CA ASN A 222 -8.47 2.48 -4.17
C ASN A 222 -8.23 1.83 -5.53
N TYR A 223 -8.62 0.56 -5.66
CA TYR A 223 -8.48 -0.18 -6.90
C TYR A 223 -9.66 0.09 -7.83
N VAL A 224 -9.38 0.01 -9.13
CA VAL A 224 -10.42 0.00 -10.15
C VAL A 224 -10.31 -1.29 -10.96
N CYS A 225 -11.44 -1.97 -11.10
CA CYS A 225 -11.60 -3.19 -11.90
C CYS A 225 -12.29 -2.83 -13.22
N ASP A 226 -11.54 -2.79 -14.31
CA ASP A 226 -12.07 -2.51 -15.65
C ASP A 226 -12.26 -3.81 -16.42
N LEU A 227 -13.54 -4.19 -16.56
CA LEU A 227 -13.93 -5.49 -17.08
C LEU A 227 -13.87 -5.57 -18.61
N LYS A 228 -13.47 -4.52 -19.33
CA LYS A 228 -13.59 -4.42 -20.81
C LYS A 228 -13.00 -5.58 -21.63
N TYR A 229 -12.08 -6.37 -21.06
CA TYR A 229 -11.48 -7.53 -21.74
C TYR A 229 -12.15 -8.87 -21.42
N MET A 230 -13.09 -8.92 -20.47
CA MET A 230 -14.02 -10.04 -20.30
C MET A 230 -15.22 -9.82 -21.23
N ASN A 231 -15.00 -9.98 -22.53
CA ASN A 231 -15.94 -9.57 -23.58
C ASN A 231 -16.46 -10.73 -24.45
N HIS A 232 -16.34 -11.97 -23.99
CA HIS A 232 -16.86 -13.12 -24.71
C HIS A 232 -18.39 -13.07 -24.80
N VAL A 233 -18.91 -13.46 -25.97
CA VAL A 233 -20.34 -13.59 -26.23
C VAL A 233 -20.58 -14.93 -26.93
N GLU A 234 -21.46 -15.73 -26.34
CA GLU A 234 -21.84 -17.06 -26.83
C GLU A 234 -23.35 -17.12 -27.02
N TYR A 235 -23.78 -17.64 -28.17
CA TYR A 235 -25.21 -17.82 -28.47
C TYR A 235 -25.55 -19.31 -28.46
N ASP A 236 -26.55 -19.69 -27.66
CA ASP A 236 -27.06 -21.04 -27.61
C ASP A 236 -28.17 -21.23 -28.65
N LYS A 237 -27.94 -22.09 -29.65
CA LYS A 237 -28.92 -22.35 -30.72
C LYS A 237 -30.14 -23.14 -30.25
N TYR A 238 -30.02 -23.93 -29.19
CA TYR A 238 -31.09 -24.76 -28.68
C TYR A 238 -32.05 -23.94 -27.83
N THR A 239 -31.54 -23.21 -26.84
CA THR A 239 -32.38 -22.37 -25.98
C THR A 239 -32.70 -21.01 -26.61
N LYS A 240 -31.92 -20.58 -27.61
CA LYS A 240 -31.97 -19.26 -28.24
C LYS A 240 -31.58 -18.13 -27.27
N ASP A 241 -30.86 -18.43 -26.21
CA ASP A 241 -30.34 -17.44 -25.28
C ASP A 241 -28.93 -17.01 -25.66
N VAL A 242 -28.45 -15.93 -25.04
CA VAL A 242 -27.08 -15.46 -25.19
C VAL A 242 -26.39 -15.34 -23.84
N PHE A 243 -25.20 -15.91 -23.73
CA PHE A 243 -24.29 -15.73 -22.62
C PHE A 243 -23.33 -14.59 -22.93
N VAL A 244 -23.15 -13.69 -21.97
CA VAL A 244 -22.45 -12.42 -22.17
C VAL A 244 -21.56 -12.15 -20.97
N GLU A 245 -20.24 -12.05 -21.19
CA GLU A 245 -19.31 -11.64 -20.14
C GLU A 245 -19.42 -10.14 -19.82
N ALA A 246 -18.98 -9.77 -18.62
CA ALA A 246 -19.29 -8.46 -18.04
C ALA A 246 -18.74 -7.23 -18.79
N GLY A 247 -17.61 -7.39 -19.47
CA GLY A 247 -17.01 -6.37 -20.32
C GLY A 247 -17.59 -6.27 -21.72
N ALA A 248 -18.37 -7.27 -22.16
CA ALA A 248 -18.94 -7.25 -23.50
C ALA A 248 -19.90 -6.06 -23.65
N THR A 249 -19.83 -5.41 -24.80
CA THR A 249 -20.75 -4.33 -25.17
C THR A 249 -21.95 -4.86 -25.95
N TRP A 250 -23.01 -4.07 -26.02
CA TRP A 250 -24.15 -4.38 -26.89
C TRP A 250 -23.74 -4.52 -28.37
N THR A 251 -22.69 -3.83 -28.83
CA THR A 251 -22.10 -4.06 -30.17
C THR A 251 -21.65 -5.52 -30.34
N HIS A 252 -20.95 -6.08 -29.37
CA HIS A 252 -20.51 -7.49 -29.41
C HIS A 252 -21.70 -8.44 -29.46
N VAL A 253 -22.72 -8.17 -28.64
CA VAL A 253 -23.96 -8.96 -28.61
C VAL A 253 -24.70 -8.89 -29.95
N ASN A 254 -24.92 -7.69 -30.48
CA ASN A 254 -25.60 -7.51 -31.77
C ASN A 254 -24.84 -8.20 -32.92
N HIS A 255 -23.51 -8.07 -32.97
CA HIS A 255 -22.71 -8.79 -33.96
C HIS A 255 -22.91 -10.30 -33.87
N LYS A 256 -22.92 -10.87 -32.66
CA LYS A 256 -23.16 -12.30 -32.47
C LYS A 256 -24.58 -12.70 -32.89
N LEU A 257 -25.59 -11.97 -32.44
CA LEU A 257 -27.00 -12.31 -32.66
C LEU A 257 -27.45 -12.13 -34.11
N ASN A 258 -26.89 -11.15 -34.82
CA ASN A 258 -27.17 -10.93 -36.24
C ASN A 258 -26.83 -12.16 -37.11
N LEU A 259 -25.81 -12.94 -36.74
CA LEU A 259 -25.46 -14.20 -37.44
C LEU A 259 -26.57 -15.25 -37.38
N TYR A 260 -27.52 -15.09 -36.46
CA TYR A 260 -28.59 -16.04 -36.20
C TYR A 260 -29.99 -15.44 -36.41
N GLY A 261 -30.10 -14.22 -36.95
CA GLY A 261 -31.38 -13.53 -37.11
C GLY A 261 -32.07 -13.24 -35.77
N ARG A 262 -31.27 -12.98 -34.72
CA ARG A 262 -31.75 -12.68 -33.37
C ARG A 262 -31.41 -11.25 -32.96
N SER A 263 -32.12 -10.73 -31.96
CA SER A 263 -31.94 -9.41 -31.38
C SER A 263 -32.03 -9.51 -29.85
N PRO A 264 -31.37 -8.60 -29.09
CA PRO A 264 -31.73 -8.38 -27.68
C PRO A 264 -33.22 -8.07 -27.54
N VAL A 265 -33.82 -8.43 -26.40
CA VAL A 265 -35.22 -8.10 -26.08
C VAL A 265 -35.35 -6.59 -25.85
N VAL A 266 -34.48 -6.04 -25.02
CA VAL A 266 -34.44 -4.63 -24.64
C VAL A 266 -33.05 -4.06 -24.95
N MET A 267 -32.97 -2.90 -25.60
CA MET A 267 -31.69 -2.20 -25.80
C MET A 267 -31.86 -0.68 -25.70
N GLN A 268 -30.86 0.00 -25.13
CA GLN A 268 -30.74 1.46 -25.14
C GLN A 268 -30.38 2.00 -26.52
N SER A 269 -30.50 3.31 -26.73
CA SER A 269 -30.20 3.96 -28.03
C SER A 269 -28.77 3.77 -28.52
N TYR A 270 -27.79 3.58 -27.62
CA TYR A 270 -26.40 3.35 -27.98
C TYR A 270 -25.97 1.92 -27.63
N CYS A 271 -25.24 1.29 -28.55
CA CYS A 271 -24.71 -0.06 -28.36
C CYS A 271 -23.28 -0.10 -27.78
N THR A 272 -22.69 1.06 -27.46
CA THR A 272 -21.32 1.16 -26.95
C THR A 272 -21.20 0.88 -25.45
N PHE A 273 -22.32 0.78 -24.72
CA PHE A 273 -22.33 0.43 -23.30
C PHE A 273 -21.96 -1.04 -23.07
N SER A 274 -21.29 -1.33 -21.96
CA SER A 274 -21.15 -2.71 -21.45
C SER A 274 -22.51 -3.23 -21.00
N VAL A 275 -22.82 -4.48 -21.36
CA VAL A 275 -24.11 -5.12 -21.07
C VAL A 275 -24.37 -5.22 -19.57
N VAL A 276 -23.38 -5.64 -18.79
CA VAL A 276 -23.49 -5.65 -17.32
C VAL A 276 -23.66 -4.24 -16.75
N GLY A 277 -22.92 -3.24 -17.25
CA GLY A 277 -23.10 -1.86 -16.79
C GLY A 277 -24.53 -1.33 -16.99
N THR A 278 -25.14 -1.66 -18.13
CA THR A 278 -26.54 -1.35 -18.43
C THR A 278 -27.53 -2.04 -17.47
N ILE A 279 -27.27 -3.30 -17.10
CA ILE A 279 -28.11 -4.07 -16.17
C ILE A 279 -27.90 -3.65 -14.71
N SER A 280 -26.68 -3.26 -14.32
CA SER A 280 -26.37 -2.76 -12.98
C SER A 280 -27.08 -1.46 -12.63
N VAL A 281 -27.61 -0.74 -13.63
CA VAL A 281 -28.49 0.43 -13.43
C VAL A 281 -29.95 0.16 -13.82
N ASN A 282 -30.26 -1.10 -14.17
CA ASN A 282 -31.54 -1.56 -14.72
C ASN A 282 -32.11 -0.60 -15.78
N ALA A 283 -31.30 -0.25 -16.78
CA ALA A 283 -31.69 0.76 -17.75
C ALA A 283 -32.99 0.37 -18.49
N HIS A 284 -33.64 1.38 -19.06
CA HIS A 284 -34.79 1.19 -19.95
C HIS A 284 -34.34 1.10 -21.41
N GLY A 285 -35.09 0.35 -22.21
CA GLY A 285 -34.89 0.29 -23.65
C GLY A 285 -35.55 1.45 -24.38
N ILE A 286 -35.13 1.65 -25.63
CA ILE A 286 -35.90 2.42 -26.63
C ILE A 286 -36.68 1.49 -27.57
N THR A 287 -36.33 0.20 -27.58
CA THR A 287 -36.95 -0.83 -28.43
C THR A 287 -38.18 -1.49 -27.81
N SER A 288 -38.46 -1.20 -26.55
CA SER A 288 -39.57 -1.70 -25.74
C SER A 288 -39.84 -0.73 -24.60
N ASP A 289 -41.05 -0.75 -24.03
CA ASP A 289 -41.36 -0.01 -22.78
C ASP A 289 -40.79 -0.69 -21.52
N ASP A 290 -40.16 -1.86 -21.67
CA ASP A 290 -39.58 -2.66 -20.59
C ASP A 290 -38.17 -2.19 -20.15
N ALA A 291 -37.79 -2.59 -18.94
CA ALA A 291 -36.44 -2.46 -18.40
C ALA A 291 -35.58 -3.71 -18.70
N MET A 292 -34.26 -3.55 -18.60
CA MET A 292 -33.29 -4.58 -18.96
C MET A 292 -33.44 -5.88 -18.16
N VAL A 293 -33.95 -5.81 -16.93
CA VAL A 293 -34.30 -6.97 -16.10
C VAL A 293 -35.16 -8.01 -16.82
N GLU A 294 -36.05 -7.60 -17.73
CA GLU A 294 -36.94 -8.51 -18.48
C GLU A 294 -36.16 -9.46 -19.41
N SER A 295 -34.96 -9.03 -19.82
CA SER A 295 -34.06 -9.83 -20.64
C SER A 295 -33.26 -10.85 -19.83
N VAL A 296 -33.07 -10.64 -18.52
CA VAL A 296 -32.11 -11.42 -17.71
C VAL A 296 -32.73 -12.76 -17.29
N ILE A 297 -32.03 -13.86 -17.58
CA ILE A 297 -32.38 -15.22 -17.14
C ILE A 297 -31.62 -15.55 -15.86
N SER A 298 -30.30 -15.47 -15.91
CA SER A 298 -29.42 -15.71 -14.76
C SER A 298 -28.21 -14.79 -14.74
N ILE A 299 -27.65 -14.62 -13.55
CA ILE A 299 -26.50 -13.77 -13.25
C ILE A 299 -25.44 -14.63 -12.59
N GLU A 300 -24.26 -14.69 -13.19
CA GLU A 300 -23.05 -15.18 -12.54
C GLU A 300 -22.28 -14.02 -11.94
N TYR A 301 -21.77 -14.26 -10.74
CA TYR A 301 -21.37 -13.19 -9.87
C TYR A 301 -20.30 -13.65 -8.86
N ILE A 302 -19.48 -12.70 -8.40
CA ILE A 302 -18.50 -12.87 -7.34
C ILE A 302 -18.63 -11.77 -6.28
N ASP A 303 -18.72 -12.17 -5.01
CA ASP A 303 -18.90 -11.23 -3.89
C ASP A 303 -17.58 -10.66 -3.35
N MET A 304 -17.69 -9.76 -2.37
CA MET A 304 -16.53 -9.13 -1.71
C MET A 304 -15.59 -10.11 -0.99
N HIS A 305 -15.99 -11.36 -0.78
CA HIS A 305 -15.18 -12.41 -0.18
C HIS A 305 -14.65 -13.41 -1.22
N GLY A 306 -14.87 -13.15 -2.51
CA GLY A 306 -14.45 -14.03 -3.60
C GLY A 306 -15.35 -15.26 -3.77
N ARG A 307 -16.52 -15.31 -3.12
CA ARG A 307 -17.47 -16.42 -3.30
C ARG A 307 -18.24 -16.23 -4.60
N LYS A 308 -18.32 -17.31 -5.37
CA LYS A 308 -18.98 -17.34 -6.68
C LYS A 308 -20.38 -17.92 -6.57
N GLY A 309 -21.31 -17.39 -7.35
CA GLY A 309 -22.68 -17.88 -7.42
C GLY A 309 -23.30 -17.65 -8.79
N GLU A 310 -24.35 -18.41 -9.05
CA GLU A 310 -25.29 -18.17 -10.15
C GLU A 310 -26.69 -18.02 -9.55
N TYR A 311 -27.37 -16.94 -9.93
CA TYR A 311 -28.65 -16.55 -9.37
C TYR A 311 -29.67 -16.26 -10.47
N SER A 312 -30.93 -16.58 -10.20
CA SER A 312 -32.07 -16.36 -11.09
C SER A 312 -33.32 -16.01 -10.29
N ARG A 313 -34.44 -15.78 -10.97
CA ARG A 313 -35.74 -15.60 -10.29
C ARG A 313 -36.15 -16.83 -9.47
N GLU A 314 -35.66 -18.01 -9.83
CA GLU A 314 -35.96 -19.29 -9.18
C GLU A 314 -34.85 -19.71 -8.19
N ARG A 315 -33.66 -19.12 -8.29
CA ARG A 315 -32.49 -19.44 -7.46
C ARG A 315 -31.97 -18.18 -6.78
N ASP A 316 -32.36 -18.01 -5.51
CA ASP A 316 -32.06 -16.83 -4.69
C ASP A 316 -32.60 -15.53 -5.31
N SER A 317 -33.92 -15.44 -5.36
CA SER A 317 -34.64 -14.33 -5.99
C SER A 317 -34.33 -12.97 -5.34
N GLU A 318 -33.98 -12.96 -4.06
CA GLU A 318 -33.62 -11.75 -3.33
C GLU A 318 -32.30 -11.17 -3.85
N LEU A 319 -31.22 -11.97 -3.83
CA LEU A 319 -29.94 -11.50 -4.34
C LEU A 319 -29.97 -11.22 -5.84
N PHE A 320 -30.71 -12.02 -6.62
CA PHE A 320 -30.95 -11.74 -8.03
C PHE A 320 -31.54 -10.33 -8.24
N SER A 321 -32.56 -9.97 -7.45
CA SER A 321 -33.21 -8.66 -7.53
C SER A 321 -32.29 -7.52 -7.06
N LEU A 322 -31.43 -7.75 -6.06
CA LEU A 322 -30.46 -6.76 -5.57
C LEU A 322 -29.31 -6.49 -6.55
N LEU A 323 -28.90 -7.48 -7.34
CA LEU A 323 -27.84 -7.33 -8.33
C LEU A 323 -28.26 -6.46 -9.52
N ILE A 324 -29.54 -6.46 -9.85
CA ILE A 324 -30.10 -5.67 -10.96
C ILE A 324 -30.47 -4.28 -10.45
N GLY A 325 -29.90 -3.24 -11.07
CA GLY A 325 -30.03 -1.88 -10.52
C GLY A 325 -29.24 -1.65 -9.21
N GLY A 326 -28.42 -2.62 -8.79
CA GLY A 326 -27.63 -2.54 -7.55
C GLY A 326 -26.33 -1.73 -7.65
N TYR A 327 -26.03 -1.12 -8.79
CA TYR A 327 -24.83 -0.29 -9.02
C TYR A 327 -23.49 -1.00 -8.71
N GLY A 328 -23.47 -2.35 -8.72
CA GLY A 328 -22.29 -3.15 -8.36
C GLY A 328 -21.95 -3.12 -6.86
N LEU A 329 -22.88 -2.70 -6.00
CA LEU A 329 -22.65 -2.60 -4.55
C LEU A 329 -22.62 -3.94 -3.84
N PHE A 330 -23.34 -4.92 -4.36
CA PHE A 330 -23.38 -6.25 -3.76
C PHE A 330 -22.11 -7.03 -4.12
N GLY A 331 -21.58 -6.83 -5.34
CA GLY A 331 -20.31 -7.36 -5.84
C GLY A 331 -20.21 -7.30 -7.37
N ILE A 332 -19.41 -8.16 -7.98
CA ILE A 332 -19.04 -8.08 -9.40
C ILE A 332 -19.82 -9.13 -10.20
N ILE A 333 -20.73 -8.68 -11.08
CA ILE A 333 -21.35 -9.55 -12.08
C ILE A 333 -20.29 -9.90 -13.13
N THR A 334 -20.05 -11.20 -13.36
CA THR A 334 -19.01 -11.69 -14.28
C THR A 334 -19.58 -12.15 -15.62
N ARG A 335 -20.79 -12.72 -15.61
CA ARG A 335 -21.48 -13.20 -16.82
C ARG A 335 -23.00 -13.12 -16.63
N LEU A 336 -23.70 -12.91 -17.73
CA LEU A 336 -25.16 -12.89 -17.79
C LEU A 336 -25.63 -13.92 -18.79
N LYS A 337 -26.77 -14.55 -18.51
CA LYS A 337 -27.58 -15.25 -19.50
C LYS A 337 -28.80 -14.41 -19.83
N LEU A 338 -28.99 -14.05 -21.10
CA LEU A 338 -30.07 -13.18 -21.56
C LEU A 338 -30.97 -13.90 -22.58
N LYS A 339 -32.27 -13.64 -22.50
CA LYS A 339 -33.24 -14.01 -23.53
C LYS A 339 -32.95 -13.20 -24.79
N THR A 340 -33.30 -13.77 -25.94
CA THR A 340 -33.28 -13.06 -27.23
C THR A 340 -34.64 -13.15 -27.90
N VAL A 341 -34.89 -12.28 -28.88
CA VAL A 341 -36.06 -12.32 -29.76
C VAL A 341 -35.63 -12.43 -31.22
N SER A 342 -36.58 -12.69 -32.12
CA SER A 342 -36.30 -12.68 -33.55
C SER A 342 -35.95 -11.26 -33.99
N ASN A 343 -34.92 -11.11 -34.82
CA ASN A 343 -34.58 -9.82 -35.38
C ASN A 343 -35.60 -9.46 -36.46
N VAL A 344 -36.45 -8.48 -36.17
CA VAL A 344 -37.54 -8.05 -37.04
C VAL A 344 -37.48 -6.54 -37.23
N LYS A 345 -37.99 -6.06 -38.36
CA LYS A 345 -38.18 -4.63 -38.58
C LYS A 345 -39.27 -4.12 -37.63
N THR A 346 -38.95 -3.12 -36.81
CA THR A 346 -39.92 -2.45 -35.95
C THR A 346 -40.71 -1.40 -36.76
N SER A 347 -41.99 -1.22 -36.40
CA SER A 347 -42.86 -0.18 -36.95
C SER A 347 -43.56 0.53 -35.80
N LEU A 348 -43.67 1.85 -35.89
CA LEU A 348 -44.38 2.65 -34.90
C LEU A 348 -45.88 2.64 -35.25
N GLU A 349 -46.70 2.07 -34.38
CA GLU A 349 -48.15 2.26 -34.46
C GLU A 349 -48.49 3.62 -33.84
N TYR A 350 -49.17 4.49 -34.57
CA TYR A 350 -49.68 5.74 -34.04
C TYR A 350 -51.20 5.78 -34.19
N ILE A 351 -51.88 6.12 -33.10
CA ILE A 351 -53.30 6.42 -33.10
C ILE A 351 -53.42 7.94 -33.22
N ARG A 352 -53.97 8.41 -34.35
CA ARG A 352 -54.31 9.83 -34.51
C ARG A 352 -55.62 10.07 -33.76
N LEU A 353 -55.55 10.75 -32.62
CA LEU A 353 -56.74 11.22 -31.91
C LEU A 353 -57.44 12.29 -32.77
N GLN A 354 -58.76 12.14 -32.95
CA GLN A 354 -59.61 13.09 -33.68
C GLN A 354 -60.23 14.11 -32.74
#